data_AF-N1MKB2-F1
#
_entry.id   AF-N1MKB2-F1
#
_cell.length_a   1.000
_cell.length_b   1.000
_cell.length_c   1.000
_cell.angle_alpha   90.00
_cell.angle_beta   90.00
_cell.angle_gamma   90.00
#
_symmetry.space_group_name_H-M   'P 1'
#
loop_
_entity.id
_entity.type
_entity.pdbx_description
1 polymer ?
#
loop_
_entity_poly.entity_id
_entity_poly.type
_entity_poly.pdbx_seq_one_letter_code
_entity_poly.pdbx_strand_id
1 'polypeptide(L)'
;MTSKRPRAPLDEDSLREAALRYVSRFATSRGKLLAYLQRKIKERGWGGEQPADLPALVERLAALNYVDDSQYAVMKSAALGRRGYGARRISESLRAAGIAPADRADADAQVDAETWLAAERYARRKRVGPYAAAAPDPKQRDKAIAAFLRAGHSYAIARRWVDAAPGEVPEAEE
;
A
#
# COMPACT_ATOMS: atom_id res chain seq x y z
N MET A 1 -23.35 19.55 29.60
CA MET A 1 -22.53 18.63 28.78
C MET A 1 -23.31 17.35 28.60
N THR A 2 -23.99 17.16 27.46
CA THR A 2 -24.75 15.92 27.21
C THR A 2 -23.78 14.76 27.04
N SER A 3 -23.66 13.90 28.04
CA SER A 3 -22.90 12.66 27.92
C SER A 3 -23.55 11.82 26.83
N LYS A 4 -22.79 11.59 25.75
CA LYS A 4 -23.28 10.76 24.64
C LYS A 4 -23.43 9.34 25.19
N ARG A 5 -24.67 8.82 25.20
CA ARG A 5 -24.95 7.42 25.58
C ARG A 5 -23.95 6.51 24.86
N PRO A 6 -23.29 5.57 25.55
CA PRO A 6 -22.41 4.63 24.89
C PRO A 6 -23.20 3.90 23.81
N ARG A 7 -22.61 3.80 22.62
CA ARG A 7 -23.26 3.12 21.49
C ARG A 7 -23.53 1.67 21.89
N ALA A 8 -24.69 1.16 21.53
CA ALA A 8 -25.03 -0.24 21.75
C ALA A 8 -23.93 -1.17 21.16
N PRO A 9 -23.77 -2.38 21.69
CA PRO A 9 -22.95 -3.42 21.06
C PRO A 9 -23.33 -3.62 19.59
N LEU A 10 -22.41 -4.21 18.82
CA LEU A 10 -22.73 -4.67 17.47
C LEU A 10 -23.50 -5.98 17.54
N ASP A 11 -24.49 -6.11 16.68
CA ASP A 11 -25.19 -7.33 16.32
C ASP A 11 -24.92 -7.62 14.82
N GLU A 12 -25.51 -8.69 14.30
CA GLU A 12 -25.34 -9.13 12.92
C GLU A 12 -25.72 -8.05 11.91
N ASP A 13 -26.85 -7.37 12.13
CA ASP A 13 -27.38 -6.38 11.19
C ASP A 13 -26.55 -5.08 11.23
N SER A 14 -26.23 -4.57 12.40
CA SER A 14 -25.41 -3.37 12.54
C SER A 14 -23.96 -3.60 12.12
N LEU A 15 -23.44 -4.83 12.23
CA LEU A 15 -22.14 -5.23 11.67
C LEU A 15 -22.18 -5.26 10.14
N ARG A 16 -23.21 -5.87 9.55
CA ARG A 16 -23.40 -5.89 8.08
C ARG A 16 -23.54 -4.48 7.53
N GLU A 17 -24.33 -3.62 8.17
CA GLU A 17 -24.49 -2.23 7.80
C GLU A 17 -23.16 -1.45 7.94
N ALA A 18 -22.36 -1.73 8.98
CA ALA A 18 -21.03 -1.15 9.13
C ALA A 18 -20.07 -1.57 8.01
N ALA A 19 -20.13 -2.83 7.56
CA ALA A 19 -19.35 -3.32 6.44
C ALA A 19 -19.78 -2.65 5.13
N LEU A 20 -21.08 -2.62 4.82
CA LEU A 20 -21.64 -2.00 3.62
C LEU A 20 -21.28 -0.51 3.52
N ARG A 21 -21.42 0.24 4.62
CA ARG A 21 -21.00 1.66 4.67
C ARG A 21 -19.51 1.85 4.46
N TYR A 22 -18.69 0.87 4.85
CA TYR A 22 -17.24 0.95 4.69
C TYR A 22 -16.86 0.75 3.23
N VAL A 23 -17.35 -0.33 2.61
CA VAL A 23 -17.05 -0.66 1.20
C VAL A 23 -17.67 0.34 0.21
N SER A 24 -18.80 0.98 0.56
CA SER A 24 -19.38 2.03 -0.29
C SER A 24 -18.59 3.34 -0.32
N ARG A 25 -17.71 3.56 0.66
CA ARG A 25 -16.94 4.81 0.81
C ARG A 25 -15.46 4.65 0.47
N PHE A 26 -14.91 3.45 0.65
CA PHE A 26 -13.47 3.23 0.58
C PHE A 26 -13.15 2.08 -0.36
N ALA A 27 -12.21 2.30 -1.28
CA ALA A 27 -11.50 1.21 -1.92
C ALA A 27 -10.69 0.45 -0.85
N THR A 28 -11.03 -0.82 -0.64
CA THR A 28 -10.46 -1.67 0.42
C THR A 28 -10.14 -3.06 -0.13
N SER A 29 -9.35 -3.80 0.65
CA SER A 29 -9.12 -5.23 0.47
C SER A 29 -9.90 -6.05 1.51
N ARG A 30 -9.99 -7.37 1.30
CA ARG A 30 -10.57 -8.33 2.23
C ARG A 30 -9.90 -8.24 3.60
N GLY A 31 -8.56 -8.28 3.63
CA GLY A 31 -7.78 -8.19 4.87
C GLY A 31 -7.99 -6.88 5.64
N LYS A 32 -8.13 -5.75 4.94
CA LYS A 32 -8.41 -4.46 5.57
C LYS A 32 -9.83 -4.35 6.09
N LEU A 33 -10.81 -4.88 5.36
CA LEU A 33 -12.19 -4.92 5.81
C LEU A 33 -12.32 -5.80 7.06
N LEU A 34 -11.68 -6.97 7.06
CA LEU A 34 -11.63 -7.86 8.22
C LEU A 34 -11.05 -7.15 9.45
N ALA A 35 -9.88 -6.51 9.32
CA ALA A 35 -9.24 -5.75 10.40
C ALA A 35 -10.11 -4.59 10.90
N TYR A 36 -10.82 -3.91 9.99
CA TYR A 36 -11.78 -2.87 10.34
C TYR A 36 -12.94 -3.41 11.19
N LEU A 37 -13.55 -4.52 10.78
CA LEU A 37 -14.67 -5.14 11.49
C LEU A 37 -14.25 -5.70 12.86
N GLN A 38 -13.10 -6.36 12.94
CA GLN A 38 -12.50 -6.83 14.19
C GLN A 38 -12.30 -5.67 15.18
N ARG A 39 -11.72 -4.56 14.71
CA ARG A 39 -11.57 -3.36 15.52
C ARG A 39 -12.91 -2.81 15.99
N LYS A 40 -13.93 -2.82 15.13
CA LYS A 40 -15.27 -2.33 15.48
C LYS A 40 -15.93 -3.18 16.57
N ILE A 41 -15.78 -4.50 16.52
CA ILE A 41 -16.22 -5.39 17.59
C ILE A 41 -15.44 -5.11 18.88
N LYS A 42 -14.12 -4.97 18.81
CA LYS A 42 -13.29 -4.64 20.00
C LYS A 42 -13.70 -3.29 20.64
N GLU A 43 -14.03 -2.30 19.82
CA GLU A 43 -14.42 -0.95 20.29
C GLU A 43 -15.84 -0.89 20.87
N ARG A 44 -16.80 -1.64 20.31
CA ARG A 44 -18.22 -1.53 20.68
C ARG A 44 -18.75 -2.70 21.51
N GLY A 45 -18.03 -3.82 21.54
CA GLY A 45 -18.56 -5.10 21.99
C GLY A 45 -19.41 -5.79 20.92
N TRP A 46 -19.69 -7.07 21.18
CA TRP A 46 -20.55 -7.93 20.37
C TRP A 46 -21.75 -8.37 21.22
N GLY A 47 -22.94 -8.29 20.65
CA GLY A 47 -24.21 -8.62 21.28
C GLY A 47 -25.04 -9.63 20.51
N GLY A 48 -24.50 -10.25 19.45
CA GLY A 48 -25.14 -11.36 18.75
C GLY A 48 -25.08 -12.65 19.58
N GLU A 49 -26.03 -13.55 19.36
CA GLU A 49 -26.15 -14.81 20.09
C GLU A 49 -24.99 -15.77 19.81
N GLN A 50 -24.47 -15.73 18.57
CA GLN A 50 -23.34 -16.53 18.12
C GLN A 50 -22.11 -15.65 17.90
N PRO A 51 -20.89 -16.21 17.97
CA PRO A 51 -19.68 -15.46 17.60
C PRO A 51 -19.79 -14.88 16.19
N ALA A 52 -19.37 -13.62 16.02
CA ALA A 52 -19.38 -12.97 14.71
C ALA A 52 -18.47 -13.70 13.71
N ASP A 53 -19.05 -14.24 12.64
CA ASP A 53 -18.30 -14.81 11.52
C ASP A 53 -17.87 -13.72 10.53
N LEU A 54 -16.81 -13.01 10.90
CA LEU A 54 -16.24 -11.95 10.07
C LEU A 54 -15.66 -12.46 8.74
N PRO A 55 -14.92 -13.58 8.70
CA PRO A 55 -14.45 -14.15 7.43
C PRO A 55 -15.60 -14.40 6.47
N ALA A 56 -16.68 -15.05 6.89
CA ALA A 56 -17.83 -15.31 6.00
C ALA A 56 -18.49 -14.02 5.49
N LEU A 57 -18.60 -12.99 6.33
CA LEU A 57 -19.14 -11.70 5.90
C LEU A 57 -18.25 -11.02 4.84
N VAL A 58 -16.92 -11.05 5.03
CA VAL A 58 -15.96 -10.49 4.06
C VAL A 58 -16.00 -11.25 2.74
N GLU A 59 -16.00 -12.59 2.79
CA GLU A 59 -16.07 -13.43 1.59
C GLU A 59 -17.39 -13.22 0.84
N ARG A 60 -18.51 -13.06 1.54
CA ARG A 60 -19.79 -12.72 0.90
C ARG A 60 -19.72 -11.38 0.16
N LEU A 61 -19.07 -10.37 0.73
CA LEU A 61 -18.92 -9.07 0.07
C LEU A 61 -17.95 -9.15 -1.12
N ALA A 62 -16.91 -9.98 -1.03
CA ALA A 62 -16.02 -10.25 -2.16
C ALA A 62 -16.75 -10.98 -3.30
N ALA A 63 -17.55 -12.02 -2.99
CA ALA A 63 -18.36 -12.75 -3.97
C ALA A 63 -19.40 -11.86 -4.67
N LEU A 64 -19.82 -10.78 -4.02
CA LEU A 64 -20.71 -9.75 -4.58
C LEU A 64 -19.95 -8.60 -5.27
N ASN A 65 -18.63 -8.73 -5.46
CA ASN A 65 -17.73 -7.74 -6.07
C ASN A 65 -17.70 -6.37 -5.36
N TYR A 66 -18.07 -6.29 -4.08
CA TYR A 66 -17.85 -5.08 -3.28
C TYR A 66 -16.39 -4.92 -2.86
N VAL A 67 -15.62 -6.02 -2.89
CA VAL A 67 -14.20 -6.06 -2.55
C VAL A 67 -13.49 -6.95 -3.57
N ASP A 68 -12.49 -6.39 -4.23
CA ASP A 68 -11.64 -7.11 -5.17
C ASP A 68 -10.17 -6.84 -4.81
N ASP A 69 -9.48 -7.87 -4.31
CA ASP A 69 -8.09 -7.76 -3.86
C ASP A 69 -7.13 -7.59 -5.04
N SER A 70 -7.45 -8.15 -6.22
CA SER A 70 -6.62 -8.01 -7.42
C SER A 70 -6.68 -6.58 -7.95
N GLN A 71 -7.88 -6.03 -8.07
CA GLN A 71 -8.09 -4.64 -8.47
C GLN A 71 -7.49 -3.67 -7.45
N TYR A 72 -7.67 -3.95 -6.16
CA TYR A 72 -7.06 -3.16 -5.09
C TYR A 72 -5.52 -3.20 -5.17
N ALA A 73 -4.92 -4.35 -5.45
CA ALA A 73 -3.48 -4.52 -5.57
C ALA A 73 -2.91 -3.67 -6.71
N VAL A 74 -3.51 -3.73 -7.90
CA VAL A 74 -3.11 -2.92 -9.07
C VAL A 74 -3.22 -1.43 -8.75
N MET A 75 -4.38 -0.98 -8.27
CA MET A 75 -4.61 0.42 -7.91
C MET A 75 -3.58 0.92 -6.88
N LYS A 76 -3.37 0.14 -5.81
CA LYS A 76 -2.49 0.52 -4.71
C LYS A 76 -1.03 0.58 -5.16
N SER A 77 -0.60 -0.38 -5.97
CA SER A 77 0.77 -0.45 -6.50
C SER A 77 1.05 0.73 -7.41
N ALA A 78 0.17 1.01 -8.38
CA ALA A 78 0.28 2.16 -9.26
C ALA A 78 0.35 3.49 -8.48
N ALA A 79 -0.46 3.65 -7.43
CA ALA A 79 -0.45 4.85 -6.59
C ALA A 79 0.87 5.03 -5.83
N LEU A 80 1.52 3.95 -5.38
CA LEU A 80 2.82 4.00 -4.70
C LEU A 80 3.97 4.19 -5.70
N GLY A 81 3.91 3.54 -6.87
CA GLY A 81 4.87 3.71 -7.96
C GLY A 81 4.92 5.14 -8.48
N ARG A 82 3.75 5.81 -8.64
CA ARG A 82 3.68 7.25 -8.94
C ARG A 82 4.34 8.14 -7.87
N ARG A 83 4.39 7.68 -6.61
CA ARG A 83 5.12 8.33 -5.52
C ARG A 83 6.60 7.92 -5.47
N GLY A 84 7.09 7.17 -6.44
CA GLY A 84 8.47 6.71 -6.55
C GLY A 84 8.88 5.69 -5.50
N TYR A 85 7.94 4.90 -4.96
CA TYR A 85 8.31 3.75 -4.12
C TYR A 85 8.69 2.56 -4.99
N GLY A 86 9.72 1.82 -4.59
CA GLY A 86 10.19 0.63 -5.30
C GLY A 86 9.44 -0.64 -4.90
N ALA A 87 9.67 -1.71 -5.66
CA ALA A 87 8.95 -2.97 -5.59
C ALA A 87 8.84 -3.54 -4.16
N ARG A 88 9.94 -3.54 -3.39
CA ARG A 88 9.93 -4.07 -2.01
C ARG A 88 8.94 -3.33 -1.12
N ARG A 89 8.88 -2.00 -1.22
CA ARG A 89 8.00 -1.19 -0.38
C ARG A 89 6.53 -1.33 -0.79
N ILE A 90 6.29 -1.52 -2.09
CA ILE A 90 4.95 -1.80 -2.62
C ILE A 90 4.48 -3.16 -2.11
N SER A 91 5.30 -4.20 -2.26
CA SER A 91 5.02 -5.56 -1.79
C SER A 91 4.70 -5.60 -0.29
N GLU A 92 5.49 -4.92 0.55
CA GLU A 92 5.20 -4.74 1.99
C GLU A 92 3.82 -4.11 2.24
N SER A 93 3.46 -3.09 1.46
CA SER A 93 2.16 -2.42 1.61
C SER A 93 0.99 -3.31 1.18
N LEU A 94 1.17 -4.19 0.18
CA LEU A 94 0.14 -5.14 -0.24
C LEU A 94 -0.01 -6.25 0.78
N ARG A 95 1.09 -6.80 1.30
CA ARG A 95 1.08 -7.78 2.38
C ARG A 95 0.40 -7.23 3.63
N ALA A 96 0.70 -5.99 4.01
CA ALA A 96 0.05 -5.32 5.14
C ALA A 96 -1.45 -5.06 4.90
N ALA A 97 -1.90 -5.01 3.65
CA ALA A 97 -3.31 -4.97 3.29
C ALA A 97 -3.97 -6.36 3.22
N GLY A 98 -3.22 -7.44 3.49
CA GLY A 98 -3.72 -8.82 3.46
C GLY A 98 -3.91 -9.39 2.07
N ILE A 99 -3.27 -8.81 1.04
CA ILE A 99 -3.36 -9.32 -0.34
C ILE A 99 -2.53 -10.61 -0.46
N ALA A 100 -3.16 -11.70 -0.90
CA ALA A 100 -2.49 -12.96 -1.14
C ALA A 100 -1.62 -12.90 -2.42
N PRO A 101 -0.56 -13.73 -2.55
CA PRO A 101 0.25 -13.78 -3.76
C PRO A 101 -0.55 -14.03 -5.06
N ALA A 102 -1.61 -14.85 -4.98
CA ALA A 102 -2.46 -15.14 -6.15
C ALA A 102 -3.20 -13.90 -6.68
N ASP A 103 -3.52 -12.93 -5.81
CA ASP A 103 -4.20 -11.69 -6.19
C ASP A 103 -3.22 -10.59 -6.64
N ARG A 104 -1.91 -10.88 -6.75
CA ARG A 104 -0.87 -9.86 -7.00
C ARG A 104 -0.26 -9.89 -8.39
N ALA A 105 -0.53 -10.92 -9.20
CA ALA A 105 0.20 -11.15 -10.45
C ALA A 105 0.28 -9.89 -11.34
N ASP A 106 -0.86 -9.25 -11.63
CA ASP A 106 -0.91 -8.04 -12.46
C ASP A 106 -0.23 -6.84 -11.80
N ALA A 107 -0.38 -6.71 -10.48
CA ALA A 107 0.23 -5.63 -9.73
C ALA A 107 1.76 -5.75 -9.70
N ASP A 108 2.27 -6.96 -9.51
CA ASP A 108 3.71 -7.25 -9.50
C ASP A 108 4.30 -7.05 -10.90
N ALA A 109 3.63 -7.54 -11.96
CA ALA A 109 4.05 -7.31 -13.34
C ALA A 109 4.11 -5.82 -13.72
N GLN A 110 3.12 -5.03 -13.29
CA GLN A 110 3.13 -3.58 -13.49
C GLN A 110 4.30 -2.92 -12.73
N VAL A 111 4.54 -3.33 -11.48
CA VAL A 111 5.62 -2.78 -10.66
C VAL A 111 6.98 -3.04 -11.30
N ASP A 112 7.20 -4.26 -11.80
CA ASP A 112 8.43 -4.64 -12.46
C ASP A 112 8.65 -3.78 -13.71
N ALA A 113 7.63 -3.64 -14.57
CA ALA A 113 7.67 -2.78 -15.76
C ALA A 113 7.92 -1.29 -15.45
N GLU A 114 7.43 -0.78 -14.31
CA GLU A 114 7.59 0.62 -13.91
C GLU A 114 8.81 0.88 -13.01
N THR A 115 9.65 -0.13 -12.74
CA THR A 115 10.76 -0.04 -11.76
C THR A 115 11.66 1.16 -12.01
N TRP A 116 12.09 1.36 -13.25
CA TRP A 116 12.99 2.45 -13.64
C TRP A 116 12.34 3.83 -13.43
N LEU A 117 11.10 4.00 -13.89
CA LEU A 117 10.35 5.25 -13.76
C LEU A 117 10.03 5.58 -12.30
N ALA A 118 9.75 4.59 -11.46
CA ALA A 118 9.54 4.79 -10.03
C ALA A 118 10.82 5.31 -9.35
N ALA A 119 11.99 4.78 -9.73
CA ALA A 119 13.27 5.23 -9.23
C ALA A 119 13.60 6.66 -9.69
N GLU A 120 13.33 7.00 -10.95
CA GLU A 120 13.45 8.36 -11.47
C GLU A 120 12.59 9.35 -10.66
N ARG A 121 11.29 9.04 -10.48
CA ARG A 121 10.38 9.87 -9.67
C ARG A 121 10.91 10.07 -8.25
N TYR A 122 11.50 9.02 -7.67
CA TYR A 122 12.14 9.11 -6.37
C TYR A 122 13.35 10.04 -6.39
N ALA A 123 14.22 9.89 -7.39
CA ALA A 123 15.43 10.67 -7.58
C ALA A 123 15.10 12.17 -7.71
N ARG A 124 14.15 12.50 -8.59
CA ARG A 124 13.62 13.86 -8.79
C ARG A 124 13.15 14.47 -7.48
N ARG A 125 12.29 13.76 -6.75
CA ARG A 125 11.75 14.25 -5.47
C ARG A 125 12.84 14.44 -4.41
N LYS A 126 13.89 13.62 -4.42
CA LYS A 126 14.99 13.68 -3.45
C LYS A 126 16.16 14.56 -3.89
N ARG A 127 16.15 15.09 -5.12
CA ARG A 127 17.23 15.90 -5.71
C ARG A 127 18.58 15.20 -5.61
N VAL A 128 18.62 13.96 -6.09
CA VAL A 128 19.81 13.11 -6.10
C VAL A 128 20.25 12.85 -7.55
N GLY A 129 21.54 12.56 -7.71
CA GLY A 129 22.19 12.31 -8.99
C GLY A 129 21.86 13.37 -10.05
N PRO A 130 21.12 13.04 -11.13
CA PRO A 130 20.85 13.96 -12.23
C PRO A 130 20.10 15.22 -11.80
N TYR A 131 19.39 15.14 -10.67
CA TYR A 131 18.56 16.23 -10.15
C TYR A 131 19.18 16.92 -8.93
N ALA A 132 20.42 16.58 -8.58
CA ALA A 132 21.18 17.26 -7.54
C ALA A 132 21.77 18.57 -8.06
N ALA A 133 22.08 19.52 -7.16
CA ALA A 133 22.73 20.77 -7.53
C ALA A 133 24.24 20.60 -7.79
N ALA A 134 24.86 19.60 -7.16
CA ALA A 134 26.27 19.27 -7.29
C ALA A 134 26.47 17.77 -7.03
N ALA A 135 27.63 17.25 -7.44
CA ALA A 135 27.99 15.86 -7.18
C ALA A 135 28.06 15.61 -5.65
N PRO A 136 27.50 14.50 -5.15
CA PRO A 136 27.50 14.21 -3.73
C PRO A 136 28.90 13.80 -3.23
N ASP A 137 29.24 14.22 -2.01
CA ASP A 137 30.37 13.63 -1.29
C ASP A 137 30.09 12.15 -0.91
N PRO A 138 31.09 11.34 -0.51
CA PRO A 138 30.88 9.94 -0.18
C PRO A 138 29.81 9.68 0.88
N LYS A 139 29.70 10.55 1.89
CA LYS A 139 28.72 10.42 2.98
C LYS A 139 27.30 10.75 2.49
N GLN A 140 27.16 11.76 1.65
CA GLN A 140 25.90 12.14 1.01
C GLN A 140 25.41 11.05 0.06
N ARG A 141 26.34 10.46 -0.71
CA ARG A 141 26.08 9.33 -1.59
C ARG A 141 25.54 8.13 -0.82
N ASP A 142 26.22 7.68 0.24
CA ASP A 142 25.77 6.54 1.04
C ASP A 142 24.41 6.79 1.69
N LYS A 143 24.16 8.03 2.15
CA LYS A 143 22.86 8.45 2.68
C LYS A 143 21.77 8.39 1.61
N ALA A 144 22.07 8.79 0.38
CA ALA A 144 21.13 8.72 -0.74
C ALA A 144 20.81 7.27 -1.09
N ILE A 145 21.81 6.39 -1.20
CA ILE A 145 21.62 4.94 -1.42
C ILE A 145 20.73 4.36 -0.31
N ALA A 146 21.05 4.60 0.96
CA ALA A 146 20.24 4.13 2.07
C ALA A 146 18.79 4.67 2.04
N ALA A 147 18.58 5.87 1.48
CA ALA A 147 17.24 6.42 1.28
C ALA A 147 16.46 5.71 0.16
N PHE A 148 17.11 5.28 -0.93
CA PHE A 148 16.48 4.46 -1.98
C PHE A 148 16.09 3.07 -1.45
N LEU A 149 16.99 2.41 -0.72
CA LEU A 149 16.75 1.09 -0.16
C LEU A 149 15.55 1.09 0.81
N ARG A 150 15.44 2.13 1.65
CA ARG A 150 14.27 2.33 2.54
C ARG A 150 12.99 2.67 1.77
N ALA A 151 13.11 3.27 0.59
CA ALA A 151 11.98 3.49 -0.31
C ALA A 151 11.60 2.24 -1.12
N GLY A 152 12.35 1.15 -0.98
CA GLY A 152 12.03 -0.16 -1.57
C GLY A 152 12.69 -0.44 -2.91
N HIS A 153 13.65 0.38 -3.34
CA HIS A 153 14.43 0.16 -4.55
C HIS A 153 15.56 -0.84 -4.29
N SER A 154 15.97 -1.58 -5.33
CA SER A 154 17.15 -2.44 -5.27
C SER A 154 18.43 -1.60 -5.19
N TYR A 155 19.51 -2.22 -4.71
CA TYR A 155 20.82 -1.56 -4.68
C TYR A 155 21.31 -1.18 -6.09
N ALA A 156 21.11 -2.06 -7.08
CA ALA A 156 21.55 -1.82 -8.44
C ALA A 156 20.91 -0.56 -9.04
N ILE A 157 19.58 -0.43 -8.91
CA ILE A 157 18.82 0.75 -9.34
C ILE A 157 19.25 1.99 -8.55
N ALA A 158 19.37 1.87 -7.23
CA ALA A 158 19.81 2.98 -6.39
C ALA A 158 21.17 3.55 -6.83
N ARG A 159 22.14 2.67 -7.09
CA ARG A 159 23.49 3.05 -7.52
C ARG A 159 23.45 3.83 -8.83
N ARG A 160 22.72 3.34 -9.84
CA ARG A 160 22.59 4.00 -11.15
C ARG A 160 22.10 5.44 -11.02
N TRP A 161 21.07 5.66 -10.20
CA TRP A 161 20.50 6.99 -10.02
C TRP A 161 21.30 7.90 -9.10
N VAL A 162 21.96 7.36 -8.08
CA VAL A 162 22.73 8.18 -7.12
C VAL A 162 24.08 8.60 -7.71
N ASP A 163 24.72 7.72 -8.49
CA ASP A 163 26.08 7.93 -9.00
C ASP A 163 26.09 8.71 -10.32
N ALA A 164 24.94 8.92 -10.95
CA ALA A 164 24.83 9.75 -12.14
C ALA A 164 25.15 11.22 -11.82
N ALA A 165 25.86 11.89 -12.74
CA ALA A 165 26.25 13.28 -12.57
C ALA A 165 25.04 14.22 -12.62
N PRO A 166 25.09 15.38 -11.94
CA PRO A 166 24.08 16.42 -12.09
C PRO A 166 23.82 16.76 -13.56
N GLY A 167 22.56 16.75 -13.98
CA GLY A 167 22.13 16.99 -15.36
C GLY A 167 22.19 15.76 -16.28
N GLU A 168 22.83 14.67 -15.89
CA GLU A 168 23.01 13.47 -16.74
C GLU A 168 22.04 12.37 -16.31
N VAL A 169 20.91 12.23 -16.99
CA VAL A 169 19.93 11.18 -16.68
C VAL A 169 20.47 9.82 -17.19
N PRO A 170 20.66 8.82 -16.30
CA PRO A 170 21.14 7.51 -16.74
C PRO A 170 20.09 6.82 -17.61
N GLU A 171 20.55 6.02 -18.57
CA GLU A 171 19.67 5.18 -19.39
C GLU A 171 19.28 3.90 -18.65
N ALA A 172 18.05 3.43 -18.92
CA ALA A 172 17.62 2.10 -18.53
C ALA A 172 18.40 1.08 -19.36
N GLU A 173 18.99 0.09 -18.70
CA GLU A 173 19.53 -1.08 -19.40
C GLU A 173 18.36 -2.01 -19.74
N GLU A 174 18.31 -2.50 -20.99
CA GLU A 174 17.31 -3.47 -21.48
C GLU A 174 17.40 -4.83 -20.76
#